data_AF-A0A8J2MX94-F1
#
_entry.id   AF-A0A8J2MX94-F1
#
_cell.length_a   1.000
_cell.length_b   1.000
_cell.length_c   1.000
_cell.angle_alpha   90.00
_cell.angle_beta   90.00
_cell.angle_gamma   90.00
#
_symmetry.space_group_name_H-M   'P 1'
#
loop_
_entity.id
_entity.type
_entity.pdbx_description
1 polymer ?
#
loop_
_entity_poly.entity_id
_entity_poly.type
_entity_poly.pdbx_seq_one_letter_code
_entity_poly.pdbx_strand_id
1 'polypeptide(L)'
;MKLSVAVREMTPSGAKQVLHTPNRSNLLARPAYGGCRLCGLPGHHSTNISHPAAYRVALFSLIGFWEDIADHVSSLYQYSERFQKAIQTNEPTYAMRLDNRPLKGGDMGFLAHVRGIRAKVNVVLDEEGLSRYERVTKNLEGVFLGGLTLSSLYERSMAMGQ
;
A
#
# COMPACT_ATOMS: atom_id res chain seq x y z
N MET A 1 -15.37 0.71 2.79
CA MET A 1 -15.24 1.70 3.91
C MET A 1 -15.63 3.11 3.43
N LYS A 2 -16.10 4.04 4.28
CA LYS A 2 -16.33 5.46 3.88
C LYS A 2 -14.99 6.19 3.65
N LEU A 3 -14.90 7.05 2.63
CA LEU A 3 -13.66 7.78 2.30
C LEU A 3 -13.09 8.58 3.48
N SER A 4 -13.94 9.26 4.25
CA SER A 4 -13.50 10.02 5.44
C SER A 4 -12.85 9.16 6.51
N VAL A 5 -13.32 7.92 6.68
CA VAL A 5 -12.72 6.93 7.59
C VAL A 5 -11.39 6.44 7.02
N ALA A 6 -11.34 6.18 5.72
CA ALA A 6 -10.15 5.73 5.02
C ALA A 6 -9.02 6.78 5.11
N VAL A 7 -9.33 8.05 4.84
CA VAL A 7 -8.39 9.18 4.97
C VAL A 7 -7.88 9.33 6.39
N ARG A 8 -8.75 9.17 7.40
CA ARG A 8 -8.33 9.22 8.80
C ARG A 8 -7.37 8.07 9.15
N GLU A 9 -7.61 6.87 8.63
CA GLU A 9 -6.73 5.70 8.80
C GLU A 9 -5.37 5.82 8.10
N MET A 10 -5.19 6.76 7.17
CA MET A 10 -3.91 7.00 6.49
C MET A 10 -2.90 7.76 7.35
N THR A 11 -3.33 8.41 8.45
CA THR A 11 -2.42 9.19 9.30
C THR A 11 -2.16 8.48 10.63
N PRO A 12 -0.94 8.59 11.20
CA PRO A 12 -0.64 7.96 12.49
C PRO A 12 -1.58 8.38 13.62
N SER A 13 -2.02 9.64 13.63
CA SER A 13 -2.94 10.18 14.64
C SER A 13 -4.40 9.77 14.44
N GLY A 14 -4.79 9.41 13.22
CA GLY A 14 -6.15 9.01 12.89
C GLY A 14 -6.35 7.49 12.82
N ALA A 15 -5.28 6.73 12.64
CA ALA A 15 -5.27 5.28 12.56
C ALA A 15 -5.76 4.62 13.86
N LYS A 16 -6.69 3.66 13.75
CA LYS A 16 -7.12 2.84 14.91
C LYS A 16 -5.96 2.08 15.53
N GLN A 17 -6.12 1.73 16.81
CA GLN A 17 -5.23 0.76 17.46
C GLN A 17 -5.19 -0.56 16.67
N VAL A 18 -4.01 -1.16 16.58
CA VAL A 18 -3.83 -2.44 15.90
C VAL A 18 -4.38 -3.55 16.79
N LEU A 19 -5.44 -4.20 16.33
CA LEU A 19 -6.02 -5.38 16.97
C LEU A 19 -5.24 -6.64 16.56
N HIS A 20 -5.33 -7.70 17.37
CA HIS A 20 -4.75 -9.01 17.04
C HIS A 20 -5.32 -9.63 15.76
N THR A 21 -6.58 -9.30 15.44
CA THR A 21 -7.28 -9.70 14.22
C THR A 21 -7.66 -8.44 13.43
N PRO A 22 -6.68 -7.77 12.80
CA PRO A 22 -6.95 -6.53 12.09
C PRO A 22 -7.93 -6.81 10.94
N ASN A 23 -8.88 -5.91 10.71
CA ASN A 23 -9.82 -6.00 9.58
C ASN A 23 -9.79 -4.68 8.81
N ARG A 24 -9.49 -4.76 7.50
CA ARG A 24 -9.42 -3.61 6.59
C ARG A 24 -8.71 -2.40 7.23
N SER A 25 -7.51 -2.63 7.75
CA SER A 25 -6.74 -1.63 8.50
C SER A 25 -5.42 -1.28 7.79
N ASN A 26 -5.07 0.00 7.70
CA ASN A 26 -3.79 0.43 7.12
C ASN A 26 -2.62 0.22 8.09
N LEU A 27 -2.17 -1.02 8.26
CA LEU A 27 -1.10 -1.35 9.20
C LEU A 27 0.21 -0.56 8.98
N LEU A 28 0.40 0.04 7.80
CA LEU A 28 1.55 0.89 7.45
C LEU A 28 1.50 2.30 8.04
N ALA A 29 0.30 2.80 8.38
CA ALA A 29 0.16 4.13 8.98
C ALA A 29 0.65 4.21 10.43
N ARG A 30 0.98 3.07 11.05
CA ARG A 30 1.41 3.00 12.45
C ARG A 30 2.93 2.83 12.53
N PRO A 31 3.61 3.50 13.47
CA PRO A 31 5.04 3.27 13.68
C PRO A 31 5.31 1.82 14.11
N ALA A 32 6.25 1.16 13.44
CA ALA A 32 6.54 -0.26 13.60
C ALA A 32 7.46 -0.56 14.81
N TYR A 33 7.15 -0.03 15.99
CA TYR A 33 7.85 -0.43 17.22
C TYR A 33 7.55 -1.91 17.50
N GLY A 34 8.51 -2.81 17.20
CA GLY A 34 8.33 -4.25 17.34
C GLY A 34 7.52 -4.91 16.24
N GLY A 35 7.59 -4.42 14.99
CA GLY A 35 6.93 -5.05 13.84
C GLY A 35 7.36 -6.51 13.60
N CYS A 36 6.51 -7.27 12.92
CA CYS A 36 6.80 -8.66 12.57
C CYS A 36 8.09 -8.79 11.76
N ARG A 37 9.00 -9.69 12.13
CA ARG A 37 10.30 -9.84 11.44
C ARG A 37 10.18 -10.29 9.98
N LEU A 38 9.09 -10.95 9.62
CA LEU A 38 8.87 -11.42 8.25
C LEU A 38 8.36 -10.31 7.34
N CYS A 39 7.41 -9.50 7.82
CA CYS A 39 6.69 -8.55 6.97
C CYS A 39 6.80 -7.09 7.39
N GLY A 40 7.35 -6.79 8.55
CA GLY A 40 7.48 -5.43 9.08
C GLY A 40 6.18 -4.82 9.60
N LEU A 41 5.04 -5.49 9.48
CA LEU A 41 3.76 -4.97 9.95
C LEU A 41 3.58 -5.14 11.47
N PRO A 42 2.98 -4.17 12.17
CA PRO A 42 2.72 -4.25 13.62
C PRO A 42 1.57 -5.19 13.98
N GLY A 43 1.39 -5.44 15.29
CA GLY A 43 0.23 -6.12 15.87
C GLY A 43 0.27 -7.66 15.85
N HIS A 44 1.30 -8.24 15.25
CA HIS A 44 1.53 -9.68 15.28
C HIS A 44 3.01 -10.01 15.24
N HIS A 45 3.32 -11.26 15.57
CA HIS A 45 4.66 -11.82 15.46
C HIS A 45 4.59 -13.12 14.67
N SER A 46 5.50 -13.30 13.73
CA SER A 46 5.68 -14.55 13.01
C SER A 46 7.16 -14.87 12.93
N THR A 47 7.54 -16.04 13.45
CA THR A 47 8.92 -16.53 13.48
C THR A 47 9.26 -17.41 12.28
N ASN A 48 8.25 -17.98 11.62
CA ASN A 48 8.40 -18.96 10.55
C ASN A 48 7.38 -18.70 9.43
N ILE A 49 7.88 -18.56 8.21
CA ILE A 49 7.05 -18.36 7.02
C ILE A 49 6.20 -19.59 6.68
N SER A 50 6.60 -20.78 7.16
CA SER A 50 5.89 -22.05 6.96
C SER A 50 4.62 -22.17 7.81
N HIS A 51 4.46 -21.32 8.84
CA HIS A 51 3.26 -21.26 9.68
C HIS A 51 2.71 -19.82 9.76
N PRO A 52 2.28 -19.22 8.63
CA PRO A 52 2.14 -17.79 8.53
C PRO A 52 0.76 -17.27 8.91
N ALA A 53 -0.03 -17.96 9.75
CA ALA A 53 -1.45 -17.62 9.98
C ALA A 53 -1.66 -16.13 10.36
N ALA A 54 -0.89 -15.62 11.33
CA ALA A 54 -1.00 -14.22 11.75
C ALA A 54 -0.49 -13.25 10.67
N TYR A 55 0.56 -13.62 9.93
CA TYR A 55 1.07 -12.85 8.80
C TYR A 55 0.02 -12.77 7.67
N ARG A 56 -0.64 -13.89 7.34
CA ARG A 56 -1.69 -13.96 6.34
C ARG A 56 -2.89 -13.08 6.69
N VAL A 57 -3.33 -13.10 7.95
CA VAL A 57 -4.40 -12.21 8.45
C VAL A 57 -3.99 -10.74 8.31
N ALA A 58 -2.77 -10.38 8.70
CA ALA A 58 -2.27 -9.01 8.58
C ALA A 58 -2.22 -8.54 7.12
N LEU A 59 -1.76 -9.41 6.20
CA LEU A 59 -1.74 -9.11 4.76
C LEU A 59 -3.14 -8.95 4.19
N PHE A 60 -4.08 -9.85 4.47
CA PHE A 60 -5.45 -9.72 3.97
C PHE A 60 -6.14 -8.47 4.50
N SER A 61 -5.88 -8.10 5.76
CA SER A 61 -6.39 -6.86 6.34
C SER A 61 -5.85 -5.63 5.61
N LEU A 62 -4.54 -5.61 5.34
CA LEU A 62 -3.90 -4.53 4.61
C LEU A 62 -4.40 -4.46 3.16
N ILE A 63 -4.47 -5.59 2.45
CA ILE A 63 -5.02 -5.67 1.09
C ILE A 63 -6.46 -5.15 1.08
N GLY A 64 -7.31 -5.61 1.99
CA GLY A 64 -8.70 -5.16 2.07
C GLY A 64 -8.86 -3.67 2.34
N PHE A 65 -7.96 -3.06 3.11
CA PHE A 65 -7.93 -1.61 3.28
C PHE A 65 -7.62 -0.92 1.95
N TRP A 66 -6.60 -1.39 1.23
CA TRP A 66 -6.17 -0.78 -0.03
C TRP A 66 -7.10 -1.07 -1.21
N GLU A 67 -7.90 -2.14 -1.16
CA GLU A 67 -9.06 -2.33 -2.04
C GLU A 67 -10.07 -1.19 -1.86
N ASP A 68 -10.46 -0.89 -0.61
CA ASP A 68 -11.36 0.24 -0.34
C ASP A 68 -10.79 1.57 -0.86
N ILE A 69 -9.48 1.80 -0.68
CA ILE A 69 -8.81 3.00 -1.19
C ILE A 69 -8.81 3.03 -2.72
N ALA A 70 -8.47 1.92 -3.37
CA ALA A 70 -8.43 1.83 -4.82
C ALA A 70 -9.80 2.14 -5.44
N ASP A 71 -10.89 1.66 -4.83
CA ASP A 71 -12.25 1.97 -5.28
C ASP A 71 -12.57 3.47 -5.18
N HIS A 72 -12.26 4.10 -4.04
CA HIS A 72 -12.46 5.54 -3.87
C HIS A 72 -11.62 6.37 -4.82
N VAL A 73 -10.35 6.03 -4.97
CA VAL A 73 -9.41 6.74 -5.84
C VAL A 73 -9.82 6.60 -7.29
N SER A 74 -10.24 5.41 -7.72
CA SER A 74 -10.73 5.19 -9.09
C SER A 74 -11.99 6.01 -9.37
N SER A 75 -12.93 6.03 -8.43
CA SER A 75 -14.15 6.85 -8.52
C SER A 75 -13.81 8.35 -8.60
N LEU A 76 -12.92 8.84 -7.73
CA LEU A 76 -12.47 10.24 -7.75
C LEU A 76 -11.75 10.58 -9.06
N TYR A 77 -10.91 9.70 -9.57
CA TYR A 77 -10.20 9.90 -10.84
C TYR A 77 -11.16 9.97 -12.02
N GLN A 78 -12.22 9.15 -12.01
CA GLN A 78 -13.22 9.12 -13.07
C GLN A 78 -14.17 10.33 -13.04
N TYR A 79 -14.59 10.79 -11.86
CA TYR A 79 -15.69 11.75 -11.72
C TYR A 79 -15.29 13.12 -11.19
N SER A 80 -14.05 13.32 -10.72
CA SER A 80 -13.58 14.60 -10.20
C SER A 80 -12.43 15.16 -11.02
N GLU A 81 -12.73 16.15 -11.89
CA GLU A 81 -11.71 16.85 -12.67
C GLU A 81 -10.60 17.44 -11.80
N ARG A 82 -10.95 17.97 -10.62
CA ARG A 82 -9.97 18.54 -9.68
C ARG A 82 -9.00 17.47 -9.20
N PHE A 83 -9.50 16.28 -8.88
CA PHE A 83 -8.65 15.16 -8.47
C PHE A 83 -7.81 14.66 -9.64
N GLN A 84 -8.42 14.45 -10.81
CA GLN A 84 -7.72 14.02 -12.02
C GLN A 84 -6.56 14.97 -12.38
N LYS A 85 -6.81 16.28 -12.40
CA LYS A 85 -5.77 17.30 -12.63
C LYS A 85 -4.67 17.22 -11.57
N ALA A 86 -5.01 17.09 -10.29
CA ALA A 86 -4.02 16.96 -9.23
C ALA A 86 -3.11 15.74 -9.42
N ILE A 87 -3.69 14.59 -9.82
CA ILE A 87 -2.92 13.38 -10.16
C ILE A 87 -2.03 13.61 -11.38
N GLN A 88 -2.57 14.16 -12.48
CA GLN A 88 -1.83 14.38 -13.73
C GLN A 88 -0.69 15.39 -13.59
N THR A 89 -0.85 16.40 -12.73
CA THR A 89 0.21 17.38 -12.44
C THR A 89 1.31 16.83 -11.54
N ASN A 90 1.12 15.67 -10.93
CA ASN A 90 2.10 15.05 -10.07
C ASN A 90 2.97 14.08 -10.88
N GLU A 91 4.23 14.45 -11.11
CA GLU A 91 5.18 13.57 -11.79
C GLU A 91 5.71 12.50 -10.79
N PRO A 92 5.40 11.21 -11.01
CA PRO A 92 5.82 10.17 -10.09
C PRO A 92 7.34 9.94 -10.20
N THR A 93 8.03 9.98 -9.06
CA THR A 93 9.47 9.69 -8.97
C THR A 93 9.74 8.51 -8.05
N TYR A 94 10.86 7.81 -8.23
CA TYR A 94 11.22 6.69 -7.35
C TYR A 94 11.41 7.13 -5.89
N ALA A 95 11.88 8.36 -5.65
CA ALA A 95 12.12 8.89 -4.32
C ALA A 95 10.86 9.05 -3.46
N MET A 96 9.69 9.26 -4.08
CA MET A 96 8.41 9.40 -3.39
C MET A 96 8.03 8.16 -2.55
N ARG A 97 8.64 7.00 -2.78
CA ARG A 97 8.45 5.79 -1.95
C ARG A 97 8.92 5.97 -0.49
N LEU A 98 9.79 6.96 -0.26
CA LEU A 98 10.36 7.29 1.05
C LEU A 98 9.70 8.53 1.67
N ASP A 99 8.81 9.20 0.93
CA ASP A 99 8.18 10.42 1.42
C ASP A 99 7.03 10.07 2.37
N ASN A 100 7.18 10.46 3.63
CA ASN A 100 6.15 10.31 4.66
C ASN A 100 5.21 11.53 4.74
N ARG A 101 5.39 12.52 3.86
CA ARG A 101 4.51 13.70 3.79
C ARG A 101 3.25 13.36 3.00
N PRO A 102 2.15 14.11 3.18
CA PRO A 102 0.99 14.00 2.31
C PRO A 102 1.39 14.40 0.88
N LEU A 103 1.68 13.40 0.06
CA LEU A 103 2.02 13.60 -1.34
C LEU A 103 0.79 14.17 -2.07
N LYS A 104 1.01 15.21 -2.88
CA LYS A 104 0.00 15.64 -3.86
C LYS A 104 -0.18 14.48 -4.84
N GLY A 105 -1.23 13.69 -4.65
CA GLY A 105 -1.55 12.60 -5.55
C GLY A 105 -1.23 11.19 -5.06
N GLY A 106 -1.09 10.97 -3.75
CA GLY A 106 -1.25 9.64 -3.15
C GLY A 106 -0.01 9.09 -2.44
N ASP A 107 -0.24 8.17 -1.51
CA ASP A 107 0.79 7.50 -0.72
C ASP A 107 1.32 6.26 -1.45
N MET A 108 2.65 6.20 -1.66
CA MET A 108 3.34 5.07 -2.29
C MET A 108 3.79 3.99 -1.28
N GLY A 109 3.54 4.19 0.01
CA GLY A 109 3.99 3.32 1.09
C GLY A 109 3.52 1.87 0.93
N PHE A 110 2.29 1.64 0.46
CA PHE A 110 1.80 0.29 0.18
C PHE A 110 2.53 -0.38 -0.98
N LEU A 111 2.64 0.30 -2.11
CA LEU A 111 3.34 -0.24 -3.29
C LEU A 111 4.80 -0.55 -2.94
N ALA A 112 5.47 0.35 -2.23
CA ALA A 112 6.85 0.18 -1.78
C ALA A 112 7.01 -0.99 -0.81
N HIS A 113 6.13 -1.05 0.21
CA HIS A 113 6.14 -2.10 1.19
C HIS A 113 5.98 -3.47 0.54
N VAL A 114 4.95 -3.65 -0.28
CA VAL A 114 4.66 -4.97 -0.83
C VAL A 114 5.72 -5.41 -1.84
N ARG A 115 6.30 -4.50 -2.63
CA ARG A 115 7.46 -4.82 -3.47
C ARG A 115 8.63 -5.36 -2.63
N GLY A 116 8.88 -4.78 -1.45
CA GLY A 116 9.94 -5.24 -0.54
C GLY A 116 9.70 -6.63 0.07
N ILE A 117 8.45 -7.09 0.12
CA ILE A 117 8.09 -8.41 0.68
C ILE A 117 7.50 -9.39 -0.34
N ARG A 118 7.55 -9.07 -1.65
CA ARG A 118 6.88 -9.84 -2.72
C ARG A 118 7.18 -11.34 -2.69
N ALA A 119 8.45 -11.71 -2.54
CA ALA A 119 8.84 -13.13 -2.47
C ALA A 119 8.17 -13.86 -1.30
N LYS A 120 7.99 -13.18 -0.17
CA LYS A 120 7.31 -13.73 1.02
C LYS A 120 5.80 -13.78 0.82
N VAL A 121 5.22 -12.77 0.15
CA VAL A 121 3.80 -12.73 -0.18
C VAL A 121 3.40 -13.92 -1.06
N ASN A 122 4.22 -14.27 -2.06
CA ASN A 122 4.00 -15.43 -2.93
C ASN A 122 4.01 -16.79 -2.20
N VAL A 123 4.61 -16.86 -1.01
CA VAL A 123 4.63 -18.08 -0.19
C VAL A 123 3.47 -18.12 0.80
N VAL A 124 3.02 -16.94 1.26
CA VAL A 124 2.08 -16.80 2.37
C VAL A 124 0.63 -16.70 1.92
N LEU A 125 0.39 -16.06 0.77
CA LEU A 125 -0.92 -15.93 0.18
C LEU A 125 -1.21 -17.11 -0.75
N ASP A 126 -2.47 -17.51 -0.78
CA ASP A 126 -3.01 -18.39 -1.81
C ASP A 126 -3.36 -17.61 -3.09
N GLU A 127 -3.83 -18.31 -4.11
CA GLU A 127 -4.18 -17.74 -5.41
C GLU A 127 -5.19 -16.59 -5.31
N GLU A 128 -6.19 -16.72 -4.42
CA GLU A 128 -7.17 -15.65 -4.20
C GLU A 128 -6.48 -14.40 -3.62
N GLY A 129 -5.67 -14.56 -2.56
CA GLY A 129 -4.94 -13.46 -1.97
C GLY A 129 -3.97 -12.78 -2.93
N LEU A 130 -3.29 -13.57 -3.77
CA LEU A 130 -2.41 -13.06 -4.81
C LEU A 130 -3.19 -12.27 -5.87
N SER A 131 -4.30 -12.79 -6.38
CA SER A 131 -5.12 -12.10 -7.38
C SER A 131 -5.66 -10.76 -6.86
N ARG A 132 -6.11 -10.73 -5.60
CA ARG A 132 -6.57 -9.50 -4.93
C ARG A 132 -5.44 -8.48 -4.80
N TYR A 133 -4.29 -8.94 -4.32
CA TYR A 133 -3.09 -8.12 -4.20
C TYR A 133 -2.65 -7.50 -5.53
N GLU A 134 -2.55 -8.31 -6.59
CA GLU A 134 -2.13 -7.87 -7.92
C GLU A 134 -3.09 -6.85 -8.50
N ARG A 135 -4.40 -7.06 -8.32
CA ARG A 135 -5.44 -6.12 -8.77
C ARG A 135 -5.31 -4.76 -8.10
N VAL A 136 -5.16 -4.73 -6.78
CA VAL A 136 -4.98 -3.47 -6.02
C VAL A 136 -3.72 -2.76 -6.50
N THR A 137 -2.60 -3.49 -6.61
CA THR A 137 -1.32 -2.94 -7.07
C THR A 137 -1.46 -2.32 -8.45
N LYS A 138 -2.05 -3.05 -9.41
CA LYS A 138 -2.26 -2.56 -10.78
C LYS A 138 -3.15 -1.32 -10.83
N ASN A 139 -4.23 -1.28 -10.05
CA ASN A 139 -5.11 -0.12 -10.00
C ASN A 139 -4.39 1.12 -9.45
N LEU A 140 -3.67 0.97 -8.34
CA LEU A 140 -2.95 2.08 -7.71
C LEU A 140 -1.77 2.55 -8.57
N GLU A 141 -1.00 1.63 -9.18
CA GLU A 141 0.06 1.97 -10.15
C GLU A 141 -0.53 2.71 -11.36
N GLY A 142 -1.67 2.25 -11.88
CA GLY A 142 -2.37 2.89 -13.00
C GLY A 142 -2.78 4.33 -12.71
N VAL A 143 -3.34 4.58 -11.52
CA VAL A 143 -3.80 5.93 -11.14
C VAL A 143 -2.62 6.82 -10.74
N PHE A 144 -1.77 6.38 -9.80
CA PHE A 144 -0.77 7.25 -9.18
C PHE A 144 0.53 7.36 -9.96
N LEU A 145 0.87 6.37 -10.78
CA LEU A 145 2.14 6.34 -11.51
C LEU A 145 1.96 6.55 -13.02
N GLY A 146 0.76 6.94 -13.47
CA GLY A 146 0.48 7.16 -14.89
C GLY A 146 0.71 5.91 -15.73
N GLY A 147 0.43 4.72 -15.18
CA GLY A 147 0.67 3.43 -15.83
C GLY A 147 2.11 2.91 -15.74
N LEU A 148 3.02 3.63 -15.07
CA LEU A 148 4.36 3.13 -14.76
C LEU A 148 4.33 2.20 -13.54
N THR A 149 5.38 1.40 -13.40
CA THR A 149 5.58 0.59 -12.18
C THR A 149 6.69 1.22 -11.32
N LEU A 150 6.74 0.85 -10.04
CA LEU A 150 7.87 1.23 -9.18
C LEU A 150 9.24 0.77 -9.74
N SER A 151 9.28 -0.38 -10.43
CA SER A 151 10.48 -0.87 -11.11
C SER A 151 10.88 0.05 -12.27
N SER A 152 9.91 0.47 -13.09
CA SER A 152 10.15 1.41 -14.18
C SER A 152 10.68 2.76 -13.68
N LEU A 153 10.18 3.23 -12.53
CA LEU A 153 10.68 4.46 -11.88
C LEU A 153 12.09 4.29 -11.32
N TYR A 154 12.41 3.12 -10.77
CA TYR A 154 13.76 2.81 -10.29
C TYR A 154 14.78 2.84 -11.44
N GLU A 155 14.48 2.16 -12.55
CA GLU A 155 15.35 2.13 -13.73
C GLU A 155 15.61 3.53 -14.28
N ARG A 156 14.57 4.37 -14.38
CA ARG A 156 14.72 5.78 -14.77
C ARG A 156 15.60 6.56 -13.80
N SER A 157 15.41 6.37 -12.50
CA SER A 157 16.23 7.04 -11.49
C SER A 157 17.70 6.65 -11.59
N MET A 158 18.01 5.40 -11.96
CA MET A 158 19.38 4.94 -12.16
C MET A 158 19.97 5.50 -13.47
N ALA A 159 19.18 5.59 -14.53
CA ALA A 159 19.61 6.11 -15.83
C ALA A 159 19.88 7.62 -15.83
N MET A 160 19.15 8.40 -15.03
CA MET A 160 19.37 9.85 -14.88
C MET A 160 20.44 10.21 -13.84
N GLY A 161 20.99 9.22 -13.15
CA GLY A 161 22.06 9.40 -12.15
C GLY A 161 23.47 9.34 -12.72
N GLN A 162 23.62 9.42 -14.05
CA GLN A 162 24.90 9.56 -14.78
C GLN A 162 25.06 10.95 -15.36
#